data_AF-A0A080LX96-F1
#
_entry.id   AF-A0A080LX96-F1
#
_cell.length_a   1.000
_cell.length_b   1.000
_cell.length_c   1.000
_cell.angle_alpha   90.00
_cell.angle_beta   90.00
_cell.angle_gamma   90.00
#
_symmetry.space_group_name_H-M   'P 1'
#
loop_
_entity.id
_entity.type
_entity.pdbx_description
1 polymer ?
#
loop_
_entity_poly.entity_id
_entity_poly.type
_entity_poly.pdbx_seq_one_letter_code
_entity_poly.pdbx_strand_id
1 'polypeptide(L)'
;MARGAVAYALIRQGHGRQIGGGSARSYFLLLEDPGQQRRGICLLPRGTEEGLEIRLPERIFSLRLGQPVRFHLASSVADTPYLPGEIAPLDDEDFIRLPPIATVVQTQAGSSQREVRVQLSTAMTEVGTLEIHCVGVEDAARRWLLEFQLRGDDGSTVVSSAVLPARFADAVQCIERIFGASSQPVESKEVRRLRGQIEHLLGKREDWEMPLLRALFDILLQRARRRRRSPEHERLWLNLAGFCLRPGLGYALDEWRIEQLCDLFPQGIQYVNESQNWSEWWTLWRRAAGGLPAAVQEQLLAELGPWLRAEPTKSRSRLAATIAGSHDDMLRLVASLERLPVERKLEVGEWLLERLRKNSEKTLGWWAIGRIGARQSLYGSTHQVIPAEVAGRWLQALLALDWKKVEPAAFAATQIARLTGDRARDLPDDIRAAVLARLLSINASVTWVRQVQSVVELDKADERRAFGESLPAGLRLLQGAGSARTVSTAATSEHPAS
;
A
#
# COMPACT_ATOMS: atom_id res chain seq x y z
N MET A 1 25.83 30.99 4.08
CA MET A 1 25.34 30.12 2.98
C MET A 1 26.10 30.35 1.67
N ALA A 2 26.05 31.54 1.04
CA ALA A 2 26.68 31.75 -0.28
C ALA A 2 28.21 31.55 -0.35
N ARG A 3 28.98 32.00 0.66
CA ARG A 3 30.44 31.80 0.70
C ARG A 3 30.86 30.32 0.81
N GLY A 4 30.05 29.49 1.47
CA GLY A 4 30.28 28.05 1.58
C GLY A 4 30.02 27.32 0.25
N ALA A 5 28.96 27.70 -0.46
CA ALA A 5 28.67 27.16 -1.80
C ALA A 5 29.74 27.54 -2.83
N VAL A 6 30.29 28.75 -2.77
CA VAL A 6 31.39 29.21 -3.64
C VAL A 6 32.70 28.48 -3.32
N ALA A 7 33.04 28.32 -2.04
CA ALA A 7 34.22 27.55 -1.63
C ALA A 7 34.11 26.07 -2.06
N TYR A 8 32.92 25.48 -1.93
CA TYR A 8 32.63 24.12 -2.38
C TYR A 8 32.75 23.97 -3.92
N ALA A 9 32.23 24.93 -4.68
CA ALA A 9 32.37 24.95 -6.14
C ALA A 9 33.84 25.09 -6.60
N LEU A 10 34.64 25.90 -5.89
CA LEU A 10 36.07 26.06 -6.16
C LEU A 10 36.88 24.80 -5.84
N ILE A 11 36.51 24.07 -4.78
CA ILE A 11 37.13 22.77 -4.45
C ILE A 11 36.80 21.72 -5.53
N ARG A 12 35.56 21.65 -6.03
CA ARG A 12 35.19 20.77 -7.17
C ARG A 12 35.95 21.08 -8.47
N GLN A 13 36.42 22.32 -8.64
CA GLN A 13 37.25 22.75 -9.77
C GLN A 13 38.76 22.55 -9.54
N GLY A 14 39.17 21.88 -8.45
CA GLY A 14 40.57 21.60 -8.14
C GLY A 14 41.32 22.75 -7.47
N HIS A 15 40.63 23.81 -7.06
CA HIS A 15 41.22 24.98 -6.40
C HIS A 15 41.06 24.94 -4.87
N GLY A 16 41.50 23.85 -4.23
CA GLY A 16 41.54 23.71 -2.77
C GLY A 16 41.99 22.33 -2.28
N ARG A 17 42.39 22.23 -1.00
CA ARG A 17 42.69 20.94 -0.33
C ARG A 17 41.40 20.31 0.20
N GLN A 18 41.05 19.12 -0.28
CA GLN A 18 39.94 18.32 0.24
C GLN A 18 40.41 17.56 1.49
N ILE A 19 39.71 17.76 2.61
CA ILE A 19 39.90 16.94 3.83
C ILE A 19 38.77 15.91 3.80
N GLY A 20 39.02 14.74 3.20
CA GLY A 20 38.06 13.63 3.15
C GLY A 20 38.24 12.72 4.36
N GLY A 21 37.18 12.47 5.12
CA GLY A 21 37.20 11.55 6.27
C GLY A 21 37.10 10.07 5.91
N GLY A 22 36.86 9.75 4.63
CA GLY A 22 36.58 8.40 4.16
C GLY A 22 35.31 7.81 4.78
N SER A 23 34.89 6.64 4.30
CA SER A 23 33.76 5.93 4.91
C SER A 23 34.07 5.56 6.35
N ALA A 24 33.20 5.93 7.29
CA ALA A 24 33.34 5.57 8.70
C ALA A 24 33.09 4.08 8.99
N ARG A 25 32.51 3.34 8.03
CA ARG A 25 32.03 1.96 8.18
C ARG A 25 32.40 1.10 6.98
N SER A 26 32.53 -0.20 7.21
CA SER A 26 32.52 -1.21 6.14
C SER A 26 31.08 -1.63 5.86
N TYR A 27 30.69 -1.74 4.59
CA TYR A 27 29.34 -2.13 4.15
C TYR A 27 29.36 -3.49 3.47
N PHE A 28 28.34 -4.31 3.73
CA PHE A 28 28.26 -5.69 3.28
C PHE A 28 26.90 -5.99 2.65
N LEU A 29 26.89 -6.78 1.57
CA LEU A 29 25.70 -7.42 1.02
C LEU A 29 25.55 -8.81 1.66
N LEU A 30 24.43 -9.04 2.35
CA LEU A 30 24.12 -10.33 2.96
C LEU A 30 23.84 -11.38 1.88
N LEU A 31 24.46 -12.56 2.03
CA LEU A 31 24.18 -13.74 1.22
C LEU A 31 23.10 -14.58 1.91
N GLU A 32 21.99 -14.83 1.21
CA GLU A 32 20.90 -15.67 1.71
C GLU A 32 21.19 -17.16 1.43
N ASP A 33 21.79 -17.86 2.40
CA ASP A 33 21.90 -19.33 2.38
C ASP A 33 21.05 -19.94 3.52
N PRO A 34 19.99 -20.70 3.21
CA PRO A 34 19.16 -21.35 4.23
C PRO A 34 19.97 -22.35 5.06
N GLY A 35 20.07 -22.12 6.38
CA GLY A 35 20.66 -23.07 7.33
C GLY A 35 22.18 -23.00 7.53
N GLN A 36 22.87 -22.03 6.94
CA GLN A 36 24.30 -21.79 7.17
C GLN A 36 24.56 -20.54 8.03
N GLN A 37 25.79 -20.44 8.53
CA GLN A 37 26.29 -19.25 9.24
C GLN A 37 26.16 -18.02 8.33
N ARG A 38 25.74 -16.87 8.88
CA ARG A 38 25.50 -15.64 8.09
C ARG A 38 26.81 -15.19 7.45
N ARG A 39 26.79 -14.95 6.14
CA ARG A 39 27.94 -14.46 5.36
C ARG A 39 27.55 -13.20 4.60
N GLY A 40 28.52 -12.31 4.39
CA GLY A 40 28.33 -11.10 3.61
C GLY A 40 29.50 -10.84 2.68
N ILE A 41 29.21 -10.26 1.51
CA ILE A 41 30.23 -9.76 0.59
C ILE A 41 30.52 -8.31 0.97
N CYS A 42 31.78 -8.00 1.27
CA CYS A 42 32.23 -6.62 1.49
C CYS A 42 32.03 -5.82 0.20
N LEU A 43 31.16 -4.82 0.27
CA LEU A 43 30.87 -3.90 -0.83
C LEU A 43 31.85 -2.74 -0.83
N LEU A 44 31.96 -2.07 0.32
CA LEU A 44 32.75 -0.86 0.50
C LEU A 44 33.46 -0.92 1.86
N PRO A 45 34.80 -1.02 1.90
CA PRO A 45 35.56 -1.03 3.14
C PRO A 45 35.54 0.32 3.87
N ARG A 46 35.68 0.28 5.20
CA ARG A 46 35.97 1.45 6.02
C ARG A 46 37.23 2.16 5.52
N GLY A 47 37.20 3.49 5.51
CA GLY A 47 38.30 4.33 5.02
C GLY A 47 38.28 4.59 3.51
N THR A 48 37.34 4.00 2.76
CA THR A 48 37.18 4.31 1.32
C THR A 48 36.90 5.79 1.11
N GLU A 49 37.64 6.44 0.21
CA GLU A 49 37.45 7.86 -0.12
C GLU A 49 36.07 8.13 -0.75
N GLU A 50 35.49 9.29 -0.44
CA GLU A 50 34.23 9.73 -1.05
C GLU A 50 34.40 9.92 -2.56
N GLY A 51 33.39 9.53 -3.34
CA GLY A 51 33.39 9.57 -4.79
C GLY A 51 34.19 8.44 -5.46
N LEU A 52 34.92 7.62 -4.70
CA LEU A 52 35.67 6.49 -5.27
C LEU A 52 34.74 5.32 -5.59
N GLU A 53 34.65 4.98 -6.88
CA GLU A 53 33.91 3.83 -7.35
C GLU A 53 34.71 2.52 -7.14
N ILE A 54 34.21 1.65 -6.26
CA ILE A 54 34.73 0.30 -6.03
C ILE A 54 33.92 -0.71 -6.82
N ARG A 55 34.56 -1.38 -7.78
CA ARG A 55 33.96 -2.49 -8.53
C ARG A 55 34.36 -3.84 -7.93
N LEU A 56 33.46 -4.81 -8.00
CA LEU A 56 33.67 -6.18 -7.56
C LEU A 56 33.82 -7.13 -8.77
N PRO A 57 34.91 -7.07 -9.54
CA PRO A 57 35.04 -7.78 -10.81
C PRO A 57 35.02 -9.31 -10.65
N GLU A 58 35.50 -9.81 -9.52
CA GLU A 58 35.57 -11.24 -9.21
C GLU A 58 34.21 -11.84 -8.82
N ARG A 59 33.15 -11.03 -8.72
CA ARG A 59 31.82 -11.44 -8.27
C ARG A 59 30.76 -11.15 -9.33
N ILE A 60 30.15 -12.22 -9.86
CA ILE A 60 29.05 -12.13 -10.82
C ILE A 60 27.77 -12.59 -10.14
N PHE A 61 26.71 -11.80 -10.28
CA PHE A 61 25.39 -12.04 -9.70
C PHE A 61 24.34 -12.21 -10.81
N SER A 62 23.30 -12.99 -10.57
CA SER A 62 22.10 -13.00 -11.42
C SER A 62 21.10 -11.97 -10.88
N LEU A 63 20.72 -11.00 -11.70
CA LEU A 63 19.73 -9.98 -11.39
C LEU A 63 18.43 -10.26 -12.11
N ARG A 64 17.34 -10.42 -11.34
CA ARG A 64 16.00 -10.56 -11.91
C ARG A 64 15.50 -9.21 -12.41
N LEU A 65 15.04 -9.21 -13.66
CA LEU A 65 14.47 -8.06 -14.33
C LEU A 65 12.93 -8.14 -14.33
N GLY A 66 12.28 -6.98 -14.22
CA GLY A 66 10.83 -6.85 -14.20
C GLY A 66 10.18 -7.41 -12.93
N GLN A 67 10.96 -7.69 -11.88
CA GLN A 67 10.47 -8.17 -10.59
C GLN A 67 11.10 -7.38 -9.43
N PRO A 68 10.36 -7.15 -8.34
CA PRO A 68 10.89 -6.75 -7.05
C PRO A 68 12.08 -7.57 -6.62
N VAL A 69 13.21 -6.92 -6.41
CA VAL A 69 14.38 -7.50 -5.76
C VAL A 69 14.63 -6.77 -4.45
N ARG A 70 14.98 -7.55 -3.41
CA ARG A 70 15.41 -7.01 -2.12
C ARG A 70 16.88 -7.33 -1.89
N PHE A 71 17.62 -6.31 -1.50
CA PHE A 71 19.01 -6.43 -1.09
C PHE A 71 19.12 -6.16 0.39
N HIS A 72 19.65 -7.13 1.12
CA HIS A 72 19.88 -7.00 2.55
C HIS A 72 21.31 -6.55 2.79
N LEU A 73 21.48 -5.44 3.52
CA LEU A 73 22.79 -4.89 3.82
C LEU A 73 23.11 -4.99 5.32
N ALA A 74 24.40 -5.02 5.63
CA ALA A 74 24.94 -4.84 6.97
C ALA A 74 26.08 -3.82 6.95
N SER A 75 26.36 -3.23 8.10
CA SER A 75 27.51 -2.34 8.31
C SER A 75 28.31 -2.76 9.53
N SER A 76 29.61 -2.56 9.50
CA SER A 76 30.49 -2.79 10.65
C SER A 76 31.36 -1.55 10.92
N VAL A 77 31.60 -1.30 12.21
CA VAL A 77 32.56 -0.31 12.70
C VAL A 77 33.85 -0.95 13.21
N ALA A 78 34.00 -2.27 13.10
CA ALA A 78 35.19 -2.98 13.56
C ALA A 78 36.45 -2.46 12.85
N ASP A 79 37.58 -2.56 13.53
CA ASP A 79 38.90 -2.22 12.97
C ASP A 79 39.46 -3.33 12.05
N THR A 80 38.71 -4.43 11.90
CA THR A 80 39.04 -5.53 10.98
C THR A 80 39.13 -5.01 9.54
N PRO A 81 40.27 -5.15 8.86
CA PRO A 81 40.40 -4.75 7.47
C PRO A 81 39.70 -5.77 6.56
N TYR A 82 38.76 -5.31 5.74
CA TYR A 82 38.07 -6.13 4.74
C TYR A 82 38.44 -5.67 3.33
N LEU A 83 38.65 -6.62 2.42
CA LEU A 83 38.89 -6.33 1.01
C LEU A 83 37.55 -6.22 0.24
N PRO A 84 37.44 -5.35 -0.78
CA PRO A 84 36.29 -5.34 -1.66
C PRO A 84 36.03 -6.72 -2.29
N GLY A 85 34.81 -7.24 -2.17
CA GLY A 85 34.42 -8.53 -2.71
C GLY A 85 34.77 -9.74 -1.83
N GLU A 86 35.42 -9.52 -0.68
CA GLU A 86 35.68 -10.53 0.33
C GLU A 86 34.38 -11.05 0.93
N ILE A 87 34.26 -12.37 1.09
CA ILE A 87 33.14 -13.00 1.80
C ILE A 87 33.58 -13.23 3.23
N ALA A 88 32.98 -12.51 4.18
CA ALA A 88 33.26 -12.65 5.60
C ALA A 88 32.07 -13.28 6.33
N PRO A 89 32.31 -14.06 7.41
CA PRO A 89 31.27 -14.36 8.38
C PRO A 89 30.79 -13.07 9.03
N LEU A 90 29.48 -12.93 9.19
CA LEU A 90 28.85 -11.79 9.85
C LEU A 90 28.41 -12.24 11.24
N ASP A 91 29.30 -12.11 12.22
CA ASP A 91 29.02 -12.43 13.61
C ASP A 91 28.19 -11.31 14.26
N ASP A 92 27.16 -11.64 15.04
CA ASP A 92 26.12 -10.67 15.41
C ASP A 92 26.59 -9.51 16.34
N GLU A 93 27.80 -9.56 16.92
CA GLU A 93 28.30 -8.51 17.84
C GLU A 93 28.90 -7.28 17.14
N ASP A 94 29.55 -7.45 15.99
CA ASP A 94 30.28 -6.38 15.28
C ASP A 94 29.54 -5.80 14.07
N PHE A 95 28.38 -6.38 13.74
CA PHE A 95 27.63 -6.08 12.51
C PHE A 95 26.22 -5.59 12.80
N ILE A 96 25.91 -4.41 12.26
CA ILE A 96 24.59 -3.79 12.35
C ILE A 96 23.88 -3.97 11.01
N ARG A 97 22.74 -4.65 11.03
CA ARG A 97 21.91 -4.81 9.83
C ARG A 97 21.25 -3.48 9.45
N LEU A 98 21.31 -3.15 8.17
CA LEU A 98 20.69 -1.96 7.61
C LEU A 98 19.29 -2.29 7.06
N PRO A 99 18.39 -1.29 6.95
CA PRO A 99 17.11 -1.48 6.27
C PRO A 99 17.30 -2.06 4.86
N PRO A 100 16.50 -3.06 4.44
CA PRO A 100 16.65 -3.67 3.12
C PRO A 100 16.29 -2.69 2.01
N ILE A 101 17.07 -2.72 0.93
CA ILE A 101 16.77 -1.98 -0.31
C ILE A 101 15.77 -2.81 -1.10
N ALA A 102 14.67 -2.21 -1.52
CA ALA A 102 13.71 -2.84 -2.41
C ALA A 102 13.63 -1.99 -3.69
N THR A 103 13.94 -2.60 -4.84
CA THR A 103 13.81 -1.93 -6.14
C THR A 103 13.21 -2.87 -7.18
N VAL A 104 12.76 -2.33 -8.30
CA VAL A 104 12.39 -3.09 -9.48
C VAL A 104 13.36 -2.71 -10.58
N VAL A 105 14.11 -3.67 -11.08
CA VAL A 105 15.04 -3.45 -12.19
C VAL A 105 14.29 -3.66 -13.50
N GLN A 106 14.11 -2.61 -14.29
CA GLN A 106 13.30 -2.67 -15.51
C GLN A 106 13.93 -3.53 -16.61
N THR A 107 13.08 -4.26 -17.34
CA THR A 107 13.44 -4.92 -18.62
C THR A 107 13.44 -3.90 -19.76
N GLN A 108 14.35 -4.03 -20.73
CA GLN A 108 14.25 -3.26 -21.96
C GLN A 108 12.96 -3.58 -22.74
N ALA A 109 12.38 -2.55 -23.36
CA ALA A 109 11.23 -2.70 -24.25
C ALA A 109 11.55 -3.71 -25.37
N GLY A 110 10.78 -4.80 -25.43
CA GLY A 110 10.94 -5.86 -26.43
C GLY A 110 11.88 -7.01 -26.04
N SER A 111 12.54 -6.96 -24.89
CA SER A 111 13.36 -8.08 -24.40
C SER A 111 12.53 -9.07 -23.58
N SER A 112 12.67 -10.37 -23.86
CA SER A 112 12.09 -11.46 -23.05
C SER A 112 13.03 -11.94 -21.93
N GLN A 113 14.18 -11.28 -21.77
CA GLN A 113 15.20 -11.65 -20.79
C GLN A 113 14.72 -11.33 -19.37
N ARG A 114 14.53 -12.38 -18.57
CA ARG A 114 14.05 -12.28 -17.16
C ARG A 114 15.18 -12.15 -16.14
N GLU A 115 16.39 -12.54 -16.51
CA GLU A 115 17.58 -12.48 -15.66
C GLU A 115 18.79 -12.03 -16.48
N VAL A 116 19.64 -11.20 -15.88
CA VAL A 116 20.89 -10.70 -16.47
C VAL A 116 22.04 -10.89 -15.50
N ARG A 117 23.23 -11.18 -16.03
CA ARG A 117 24.45 -11.28 -15.22
C ARG A 117 25.03 -9.90 -14.98
N VAL A 118 25.27 -9.57 -13.72
CA VAL A 118 25.76 -8.26 -13.30
C VAL A 118 26.94 -8.38 -12.35
N GLN A 119 27.83 -7.40 -12.40
CA GLN A 119 28.80 -7.10 -11.35
C GLN A 119 28.25 -5.98 -10.47
N LEU A 120 28.67 -5.95 -9.21
CA LEU A 120 28.35 -4.83 -8.33
C LEU A 120 29.46 -3.80 -8.38
N SER A 121 29.04 -2.54 -8.38
CA SER A 121 29.89 -1.38 -8.21
C SER A 121 29.32 -0.51 -7.10
N THR A 122 30.14 -0.03 -6.18
CA THR A 122 29.68 0.79 -5.06
C THR A 122 30.52 2.03 -4.87
N ALA A 123 29.93 3.10 -4.36
CA ALA A 123 30.62 4.33 -4.04
C ALA A 123 29.98 4.98 -2.81
N MET A 124 30.76 5.74 -2.06
CA MET A 124 30.23 6.65 -1.03
C MET A 124 30.14 8.04 -1.63
N THR A 125 28.97 8.66 -1.63
CA THR A 125 28.83 10.05 -2.14
C THR A 125 29.39 11.06 -1.13
N GLU A 126 29.65 12.28 -1.60
CA GLU A 126 30.11 13.41 -0.76
C GLU A 126 29.11 13.80 0.35
N VAL A 127 27.83 13.41 0.21
CA VAL A 127 26.80 13.60 1.24
C VAL A 127 26.70 12.41 2.22
N GLY A 128 27.58 11.41 2.05
CA GLY A 128 27.67 10.23 2.90
C GLY A 128 26.62 9.17 2.60
N THR A 129 26.16 9.05 1.34
CA THR A 129 25.21 8.04 0.87
C THR A 129 25.95 6.90 0.16
N LEU A 130 25.59 5.65 0.47
CA LEU A 130 26.11 4.48 -0.25
C LEU A 130 25.34 4.26 -1.55
N GLU A 131 26.00 4.44 -2.69
CA GLU A 131 25.46 4.06 -3.99
C GLU A 131 25.89 2.65 -4.33
N ILE A 132 24.96 1.81 -4.80
CA ILE A 132 25.26 0.48 -5.32
C ILE A 132 24.70 0.41 -6.74
N HIS A 133 25.51 -0.03 -7.68
CA HIS A 133 25.11 -0.24 -9.06
C HIS A 133 25.29 -1.69 -9.45
N CYS A 134 24.29 -2.24 -10.12
CA CYS A 134 24.44 -3.45 -10.92
C CYS A 134 24.94 -3.03 -12.31
N VAL A 135 26.06 -3.57 -12.76
CA VAL A 135 26.66 -3.31 -14.08
C VAL A 135 26.61 -4.59 -14.90
N GLY A 136 26.03 -4.55 -16.10
CA GLY A 136 25.92 -5.71 -16.98
C GLY A 136 27.29 -6.28 -17.36
N VAL A 137 27.45 -7.59 -17.22
CA VAL A 137 28.69 -8.28 -17.63
C VAL A 137 28.84 -8.29 -19.15
N GLU A 138 27.73 -8.44 -19.88
CA GLU A 138 27.74 -8.44 -21.35
C GLU A 138 27.81 -7.05 -21.95
N ASP A 139 27.41 -6.01 -21.21
CA ASP A 139 27.33 -4.63 -21.68
C ASP A 139 27.49 -3.68 -20.50
N ALA A 140 28.68 -3.10 -20.36
CA ALA A 140 29.02 -2.20 -19.26
C ALA A 140 28.27 -0.86 -19.30
N ALA A 141 27.62 -0.52 -20.43
CA ALA A 141 26.72 0.63 -20.51
C ALA A 141 25.39 0.37 -19.79
N ARG A 142 25.05 -0.91 -19.53
CA ARG A 142 23.87 -1.28 -18.74
C ARG A 142 24.21 -1.18 -17.26
N ARG A 143 23.82 -0.06 -16.66
CA ARG A 143 24.06 0.24 -15.25
C ARG A 143 22.73 0.56 -14.58
N TRP A 144 22.40 -0.18 -13.53
CA TRP A 144 21.19 0.03 -12.72
C TRP A 144 21.59 0.51 -11.34
N LEU A 145 21.11 1.67 -10.92
CA LEU A 145 21.42 2.27 -9.62
C LEU A 145 20.45 1.80 -8.53
N LEU A 146 20.99 1.53 -7.35
CA LEU A 146 20.32 1.21 -6.09
C LEU A 146 20.76 2.30 -5.09
N GLU A 147 19.96 3.36 -4.91
CA GLU A 147 20.32 4.48 -4.02
C GLU A 147 19.97 4.19 -2.54
N PHE A 148 20.76 4.78 -1.64
CA PHE A 148 20.63 4.69 -0.18
C PHE A 148 20.58 6.11 0.43
N GLN A 149 19.79 6.36 1.48
CA GLN A 149 19.97 7.57 2.33
C GLN A 149 20.44 7.17 3.75
N LEU A 150 21.73 7.41 4.05
CA LEU A 150 22.45 6.97 5.28
C LEU A 150 22.30 7.92 6.47
N ARG A 151 21.75 9.12 6.24
CA ARG A 151 21.49 10.08 7.31
C ARG A 151 19.98 10.16 7.54
N GLY A 152 19.55 9.68 8.70
CA GLY A 152 18.22 9.94 9.20
C GLY A 152 18.10 11.42 9.56
N ASP A 153 17.13 12.07 8.92
CA ASP A 153 16.27 13.05 9.59
C ASP A 153 14.85 12.81 9.04
N ASP A 154 13.97 12.41 9.95
CA ASP A 154 12.50 12.27 9.88
C ASP A 154 11.83 11.83 8.56
N GLY A 155 11.47 10.53 8.49
CA GLY A 155 10.30 10.10 7.70
C GLY A 155 10.34 8.74 7.01
N SER A 156 11.49 8.06 6.94
CA SER A 156 11.51 6.71 6.33
C SER A 156 11.09 5.67 7.37
N THR A 157 9.90 5.10 7.18
CA THR A 157 9.42 3.92 7.91
C THR A 157 10.53 2.90 8.00
N VAL A 158 10.97 2.62 9.24
CA VAL A 158 11.90 1.55 9.56
C VAL A 158 11.30 0.25 9.03
N VAL A 159 11.74 -0.20 7.86
CA VAL A 159 11.42 -1.53 7.36
C VAL A 159 12.23 -2.49 8.21
N SER A 160 11.68 -2.85 9.37
CA SER A 160 12.12 -4.03 10.08
C SER A 160 12.18 -5.17 9.06
N SER A 161 13.33 -5.82 8.94
CA SER A 161 13.42 -7.07 8.21
C SER A 161 12.55 -8.08 8.96
N ALA A 162 11.26 -8.09 8.67
CA ALA A 162 10.37 -9.07 9.23
C ALA A 162 10.79 -10.44 8.69
N VAL A 163 11.30 -11.26 9.60
CA VAL A 163 11.53 -12.68 9.36
C VAL A 163 10.18 -13.28 9.03
N LEU A 164 10.06 -13.88 7.83
CA LEU A 164 8.85 -14.59 7.44
C LEU A 164 8.63 -15.77 8.40
N PRO A 165 7.37 -16.18 8.65
CA PRO A 165 7.09 -17.32 9.51
C PRO A 165 7.84 -18.57 9.06
N ALA A 166 8.28 -19.42 10.00
CA ALA A 166 9.05 -20.62 9.70
C ALA A 166 8.38 -21.55 8.66
N ARG A 167 7.05 -21.61 8.67
CA ARG A 167 6.23 -22.43 7.74
C ARG A 167 5.84 -21.71 6.45
N PHE A 168 6.47 -20.58 6.14
CA PHE A 168 6.20 -19.83 4.92
C PHE A 168 6.51 -20.67 3.67
N ALA A 169 7.61 -21.42 3.67
CA ALA A 169 7.96 -22.31 2.56
C ALA A 169 6.87 -23.37 2.31
N ASP A 170 6.31 -23.96 3.37
CA ASP A 170 5.20 -24.92 3.27
C ASP A 170 3.97 -24.27 2.61
N ALA A 171 3.64 -23.02 2.98
CA ALA A 171 2.52 -22.29 2.40
C ALA A 171 2.74 -22.00 0.92
N VAL A 172 3.97 -21.68 0.51
CA VAL A 172 4.35 -21.52 -0.90
C VAL A 172 4.15 -22.84 -1.66
N GLN A 173 4.55 -23.98 -1.10
CA GLN A 173 4.32 -25.29 -1.72
C GLN A 173 2.83 -25.59 -1.90
N CYS A 174 1.98 -25.23 -0.95
CA CYS A 174 0.53 -25.36 -1.11
C CYS A 174 0.01 -24.49 -2.27
N ILE A 175 0.49 -23.25 -2.41
CA ILE A 175 0.13 -22.37 -3.53
C ILE A 175 0.63 -22.96 -4.86
N GLU A 176 1.84 -23.51 -4.90
CA GLU A 176 2.40 -24.17 -6.09
C GLU A 176 1.62 -25.39 -6.51
N ARG A 177 1.11 -26.17 -5.57
CA ARG A 177 0.29 -27.33 -5.88
C ARG A 177 -0.99 -26.94 -6.63
N ILE A 178 -1.59 -25.80 -6.29
CA ILE A 178 -2.85 -25.33 -6.90
C ILE A 178 -2.61 -24.49 -8.17
N PHE A 179 -1.66 -23.56 -8.11
CA PHE A 179 -1.43 -22.57 -9.17
C PHE A 179 -0.11 -22.77 -9.93
N GLY A 180 0.68 -23.80 -9.61
CA GLY A 180 1.94 -24.12 -10.29
C GLY A 180 1.74 -24.91 -11.59
N ALA A 181 2.85 -25.30 -12.22
CA ALA A 181 2.86 -25.94 -13.54
C ALA A 181 2.52 -27.44 -13.55
N SER A 182 2.14 -28.03 -12.41
CA SER A 182 1.87 -29.47 -12.29
C SER A 182 0.86 -29.97 -13.33
N SER A 183 1.17 -31.13 -13.92
CA SER A 183 0.32 -31.89 -14.83
C SER A 183 -0.72 -32.74 -14.10
N GLN A 184 -0.61 -32.86 -12.77
CA GLN A 184 -1.57 -33.62 -11.97
C GLN A 184 -2.91 -32.87 -11.89
N PRO A 185 -4.05 -33.57 -12.06
CA PRO A 185 -5.36 -32.96 -11.94
C PRO A 185 -5.60 -32.49 -10.50
N VAL A 186 -5.92 -31.21 -10.35
CA VAL A 186 -6.28 -30.60 -9.05
C VAL A 186 -7.80 -30.62 -8.93
N GLU A 187 -8.31 -31.29 -7.90
CA GLU A 187 -9.76 -31.34 -7.65
C GLU A 187 -10.29 -30.01 -7.10
N SER A 188 -11.52 -29.63 -7.47
CA SER A 188 -12.15 -28.39 -6.96
C SER A 188 -12.23 -28.32 -5.43
N LYS A 189 -12.32 -29.47 -4.75
CA LYS A 189 -12.32 -29.56 -3.28
C LYS A 189 -10.98 -29.14 -2.68
N GLU A 190 -9.89 -29.46 -3.37
CA GLU A 190 -8.53 -29.11 -2.97
C GLU A 190 -8.29 -27.62 -3.11
N VAL A 191 -8.70 -27.03 -4.25
CA VAL A 191 -8.66 -25.57 -4.47
C VAL A 191 -9.38 -24.84 -3.33
N ARG A 192 -10.60 -25.27 -2.97
CA ARG A 192 -11.37 -24.64 -1.88
C ARG A 192 -10.70 -24.75 -0.51
N ARG A 193 -9.85 -25.76 -0.29
CA ARG A 193 -9.17 -25.99 1.00
C ARG A 193 -7.89 -25.17 1.16
N LEU A 194 -7.29 -24.69 0.06
CA LEU A 194 -6.00 -23.97 0.10
C LEU A 194 -6.00 -22.83 1.11
N ARG A 195 -7.06 -22.02 1.15
CA ARG A 195 -7.15 -20.89 2.10
C ARG A 195 -7.00 -21.36 3.54
N GLY A 196 -7.78 -22.38 3.94
CA GLY A 196 -7.70 -22.95 5.28
C GLY A 196 -6.36 -23.62 5.59
N GLN A 197 -5.70 -24.21 4.58
CA GLN A 197 -4.37 -24.77 4.73
C GLN A 197 -3.33 -23.67 5.01
N ILE A 198 -3.34 -22.57 4.24
CA ILE A 198 -2.44 -21.44 4.48
C ILE A 198 -2.66 -20.86 5.89
N GLU A 199 -3.91 -20.72 6.33
CA GLU A 199 -4.25 -20.28 7.69
C GLU A 199 -3.73 -21.24 8.78
N HIS A 200 -3.83 -22.56 8.55
CA HIS A 200 -3.30 -23.54 9.48
C HIS A 200 -1.76 -23.49 9.59
N LEU A 201 -1.08 -23.16 8.50
CA LEU A 201 0.39 -23.06 8.46
C LEU A 201 0.91 -21.77 9.08
N LEU A 202 0.23 -20.64 8.80
CA LEU A 202 0.73 -19.30 9.09
C LEU A 202 0.01 -18.59 10.25
N GLY A 203 -1.00 -19.22 10.83
CA GLY A 203 -1.85 -18.63 11.86
C GLY A 203 -3.02 -17.83 11.29
N LYS A 204 -3.76 -17.15 12.19
CA LYS A 204 -4.97 -16.41 11.82
C LYS A 204 -4.65 -15.27 10.87
N ARG A 205 -5.48 -15.10 9.84
CA ARG A 205 -5.28 -14.07 8.79
C ARG A 205 -5.33 -12.63 9.28
N GLU A 206 -6.03 -12.40 10.39
CA GLU A 206 -6.12 -11.07 11.01
C GLU A 206 -4.80 -10.63 11.66
N ASP A 207 -3.92 -11.59 11.97
CA ASP A 207 -2.61 -11.35 12.57
C ASP A 207 -1.47 -11.33 11.52
N TRP A 208 -1.81 -11.46 10.22
CA TRP A 208 -0.81 -11.42 9.17
C TRP A 208 -0.31 -9.99 8.94
N GLU A 209 0.97 -9.79 9.22
CA GLU A 209 1.70 -8.53 9.02
C GLU A 209 1.98 -8.25 7.53
N MET A 210 2.18 -6.97 7.17
CA MET A 210 2.46 -6.53 5.79
C MET A 210 3.56 -7.34 5.07
N PRO A 211 4.71 -7.66 5.68
CA PRO A 211 5.77 -8.41 4.99
C PRO A 211 5.32 -9.79 4.52
N LEU A 212 4.54 -10.50 5.35
CA LEU A 212 3.99 -11.80 4.99
C LEU A 212 2.95 -11.67 3.88
N LEU A 213 2.03 -10.70 4.02
CA LEU A 213 0.99 -10.47 3.02
C LEU A 213 1.59 -10.17 1.64
N ARG A 214 2.60 -9.29 1.57
CA ARG A 214 3.25 -8.94 0.31
C ARG A 214 4.07 -10.09 -0.26
N ALA A 215 4.74 -10.88 0.58
CA ALA A 215 5.42 -12.09 0.13
C ALA A 215 4.43 -13.12 -0.48
N LEU A 216 3.26 -13.33 0.14
CA LEU A 216 2.21 -14.18 -0.42
C LEU A 216 1.64 -13.61 -1.72
N PHE A 217 1.42 -12.29 -1.80
CA PHE A 217 0.96 -11.64 -3.02
C PHE A 217 1.94 -11.84 -4.17
N ASP A 218 3.24 -11.67 -3.94
CA ASP A 218 4.26 -11.83 -4.99
C ASP A 218 4.25 -13.24 -5.59
N ILE A 219 4.05 -14.26 -4.74
CA ILE A 219 3.89 -15.65 -5.17
C ILE A 219 2.60 -15.83 -5.98
N LEU A 220 1.47 -15.25 -5.54
CA LEU A 220 0.21 -15.33 -6.27
C LEU A 220 0.29 -14.61 -7.63
N LEU A 221 0.94 -13.45 -7.68
CA LEU A 221 1.08 -12.61 -8.87
C LEU A 221 1.87 -13.34 -9.97
N GLN A 222 3.00 -13.97 -9.63
CA GLN A 222 3.78 -14.80 -10.57
C GLN A 222 2.96 -15.90 -11.23
N ARG A 223 1.91 -16.37 -10.54
CA ARG A 223 1.02 -17.46 -10.98
C ARG A 223 -0.34 -16.96 -11.45
N ALA A 224 -0.51 -15.65 -11.66
CA ALA A 224 -1.78 -15.03 -12.03
C ALA A 224 -2.41 -15.67 -13.27
N ARG A 225 -1.62 -16.09 -14.27
CA ARG A 225 -2.14 -16.76 -15.48
C ARG A 225 -2.89 -18.06 -15.17
N ARG A 226 -2.55 -18.76 -14.09
CA ARG A 226 -3.18 -20.04 -13.72
C ARG A 226 -4.49 -19.90 -12.95
N ARG A 227 -4.88 -18.67 -12.57
CA ARG A 227 -6.22 -18.40 -11.99
C ARG A 227 -7.36 -18.83 -12.91
N ARG A 228 -7.11 -18.83 -14.21
CA ARG A 228 -8.07 -19.09 -15.29
C ARG A 228 -8.35 -20.58 -15.58
N ARG A 229 -7.96 -21.49 -14.68
CA ARG A 229 -8.11 -22.95 -14.85
C ARG A 229 -9.53 -23.47 -14.60
N SER A 230 -10.18 -22.95 -13.58
CA SER A 230 -11.58 -23.25 -13.23
C SER A 230 -12.21 -22.06 -12.49
N PRO A 231 -13.55 -22.00 -12.37
CA PRO A 231 -14.22 -20.96 -11.59
C PRO A 231 -13.64 -20.82 -10.18
N GLU A 232 -13.34 -21.95 -9.53
CA GLU A 232 -12.78 -22.04 -8.18
C GLU A 232 -11.37 -21.49 -8.09
N HIS A 233 -10.53 -21.74 -9.11
CA HIS A 233 -9.18 -21.17 -9.16
C HIS A 233 -9.24 -19.66 -9.28
N GLU A 234 -10.12 -19.15 -10.14
CA GLU A 234 -10.25 -17.71 -10.37
C GLU A 234 -10.79 -17.04 -9.11
N ARG A 235 -11.88 -17.55 -8.55
CA ARG A 235 -12.48 -17.07 -7.30
C ARG A 235 -11.47 -17.05 -6.15
N LEU A 236 -10.75 -18.16 -5.94
CA LEU A 236 -9.76 -18.26 -4.88
C LEU A 236 -8.60 -17.28 -5.07
N TRP A 237 -8.09 -17.17 -6.30
CA TRP A 237 -6.97 -16.28 -6.60
C TRP A 237 -7.36 -14.82 -6.37
N LEU A 238 -8.53 -14.39 -6.86
CA LEU A 238 -9.05 -13.04 -6.66
C LEU A 238 -9.17 -12.72 -5.16
N ASN A 239 -9.70 -13.66 -4.38
CA ASN A 239 -9.85 -13.52 -2.93
C ASN A 239 -8.49 -13.37 -2.23
N LEU A 240 -7.56 -14.31 -2.46
CA LEU A 240 -6.26 -14.33 -1.80
C LEU A 240 -5.39 -13.15 -2.24
N ALA A 241 -5.32 -12.85 -3.54
CA ALA A 241 -4.53 -11.76 -4.07
C ALA A 241 -5.02 -10.42 -3.52
N GLY A 242 -6.33 -10.17 -3.53
CA GLY A 242 -6.90 -8.96 -2.95
C GLY A 242 -6.62 -8.85 -1.46
N PHE A 243 -6.79 -9.96 -0.71
CA PHE A 243 -6.51 -9.97 0.72
C PHE A 243 -5.04 -9.64 0.99
N CYS A 244 -4.11 -10.25 0.25
CA CYS A 244 -2.67 -10.05 0.43
C CYS A 244 -2.18 -8.67 -0.04
N LEU A 245 -2.90 -8.01 -0.95
CA LEU A 245 -2.53 -6.68 -1.45
C LEU A 245 -3.16 -5.52 -0.67
N ARG A 246 -4.20 -5.75 0.14
CA ARG A 246 -4.91 -4.65 0.83
C ARG A 246 -3.98 -3.77 1.70
N PRO A 247 -4.22 -2.44 1.79
CA PRO A 247 -5.14 -1.63 1.00
C PRO A 247 -4.58 -1.21 -0.39
N GLY A 248 -3.46 -1.79 -0.82
CA GLY A 248 -2.74 -1.45 -2.04
C GLY A 248 -1.61 -0.42 -1.83
N LEU A 249 -1.33 -0.02 -0.59
CA LEU A 249 -0.30 0.96 -0.26
C LEU A 249 0.29 0.69 1.13
N GLY A 250 1.35 1.43 1.46
CA GLY A 250 1.94 1.46 2.80
C GLY A 250 3.11 0.50 3.01
N TYR A 251 3.53 -0.22 1.96
CA TYR A 251 4.73 -1.05 2.01
C TYR A 251 5.59 -0.89 0.75
N ALA A 252 6.87 -1.23 0.90
CA ALA A 252 7.84 -1.10 -0.18
C ALA A 252 7.42 -1.90 -1.42
N LEU A 253 7.44 -1.23 -2.59
CA LEU A 253 7.05 -1.74 -3.91
C LEU A 253 5.54 -2.02 -4.08
N ASP A 254 4.68 -1.45 -3.24
CA ASP A 254 3.23 -1.55 -3.43
C ASP A 254 2.75 -0.85 -4.71
N GLU A 255 3.36 0.28 -5.09
CA GLU A 255 3.06 0.95 -6.36
C GLU A 255 3.28 0.01 -7.56
N TRP A 256 4.44 -0.65 -7.62
CA TRP A 256 4.71 -1.66 -8.65
C TRP A 256 3.72 -2.83 -8.61
N ARG A 257 3.39 -3.36 -7.42
CA ARG A 257 2.41 -4.46 -7.29
C ARG A 257 1.04 -4.06 -7.82
N ILE A 258 0.65 -2.81 -7.60
CA ILE A 258 -0.58 -2.24 -8.12
C ILE A 258 -0.52 -2.10 -9.63
N GLU A 259 0.58 -1.59 -10.21
CA GLU A 259 0.76 -1.55 -11.67
C GLU A 259 0.58 -2.94 -12.29
N GLN A 260 1.23 -3.97 -11.72
CA GLN A 260 1.08 -5.34 -12.19
C GLN A 260 -0.35 -5.88 -12.04
N LEU A 261 -1.07 -5.46 -10.99
CA LEU A 261 -2.47 -5.80 -10.83
C LEU A 261 -3.33 -5.10 -11.89
N CYS A 262 -3.08 -3.83 -12.16
CA CYS A 262 -3.77 -3.03 -13.18
C CYS A 262 -3.62 -3.64 -14.59
N ASP A 263 -2.48 -4.25 -14.92
CA ASP A 263 -2.30 -4.99 -16.18
C ASP A 263 -3.28 -6.17 -16.36
N LEU A 264 -3.86 -6.67 -15.26
CA LEU A 264 -4.87 -7.72 -15.29
C LEU A 264 -6.28 -7.17 -15.51
N PHE A 265 -6.50 -5.88 -15.30
CA PHE A 265 -7.82 -5.24 -15.38
C PHE A 265 -8.48 -5.42 -16.76
N PRO A 266 -7.82 -5.10 -17.90
CA PRO A 266 -8.43 -5.25 -19.23
C PRO A 266 -8.77 -6.70 -19.59
N GLN A 267 -8.17 -7.68 -18.91
CA GLN A 267 -8.41 -9.10 -19.17
C GLN A 267 -9.75 -9.56 -18.60
N GLY A 268 -10.29 -8.86 -17.59
CA GLY A 268 -11.50 -9.23 -16.86
C GLY A 268 -11.43 -10.61 -16.19
N ILE A 269 -12.61 -11.14 -15.84
CA ILE A 269 -12.78 -12.53 -15.38
C ILE A 269 -13.12 -13.45 -16.56
N GLN A 270 -12.67 -14.70 -16.48
CA GLN A 270 -12.97 -15.72 -17.49
C GLN A 270 -14.33 -16.36 -17.27
N TYR A 271 -14.71 -16.62 -16.02
CA TYR A 271 -15.95 -17.33 -15.69
C TYR A 271 -17.09 -16.35 -15.42
N VAL A 272 -17.46 -15.58 -16.45
CA VAL A 272 -18.47 -14.49 -16.38
C VAL A 272 -19.88 -14.96 -16.00
N ASN A 273 -20.18 -16.25 -16.18
CA ASN A 273 -21.47 -16.83 -15.82
C ASN A 273 -21.56 -17.21 -14.32
N GLU A 274 -20.49 -17.02 -13.56
CA GLU A 274 -20.40 -17.37 -12.14
C GLU A 274 -20.52 -16.11 -11.28
N SER A 275 -21.65 -15.94 -10.60
CA SER A 275 -21.93 -14.75 -9.79
C SER A 275 -20.89 -14.53 -8.67
N GLN A 276 -20.39 -15.62 -8.09
CA GLN A 276 -19.35 -15.57 -7.06
C GLN A 276 -18.01 -15.07 -7.59
N ASN A 277 -17.70 -15.27 -8.87
CA ASN A 277 -16.48 -14.76 -9.48
C ASN A 277 -16.55 -13.24 -9.66
N TRP A 278 -17.72 -12.69 -9.99
CA TRP A 278 -17.97 -11.24 -10.00
C TRP A 278 -17.84 -10.62 -8.61
N SER A 279 -18.39 -11.26 -7.58
CA SER A 279 -18.26 -10.79 -6.19
C SER A 279 -16.78 -10.68 -5.75
N GLU A 280 -15.97 -11.71 -6.03
CA GLU A 280 -14.53 -11.66 -5.71
C GLU A 280 -13.74 -10.70 -6.61
N TRP A 281 -14.17 -10.49 -7.86
CA TRP A 281 -13.57 -9.49 -8.75
C TRP A 281 -13.73 -8.08 -8.19
N TRP A 282 -14.94 -7.68 -7.79
CA TRP A 282 -15.17 -6.37 -7.17
C TRP A 282 -14.49 -6.26 -5.80
N THR A 283 -14.44 -7.35 -5.04
CA THR A 283 -13.74 -7.38 -3.75
C THR A 283 -12.23 -7.18 -3.90
N LEU A 284 -11.59 -7.78 -4.91
CA LEU A 284 -10.18 -7.57 -5.23
C LEU A 284 -9.89 -6.08 -5.45
N TRP A 285 -10.65 -5.43 -6.35
CA TRP A 285 -10.45 -4.02 -6.65
C TRP A 285 -10.75 -3.12 -5.46
N ARG A 286 -11.75 -3.46 -4.65
CA ARG A 286 -12.06 -2.72 -3.42
C ARG A 286 -10.90 -2.78 -2.44
N ARG A 287 -10.30 -3.96 -2.26
CA ARG A 287 -9.15 -4.18 -1.39
C ARG A 287 -7.90 -3.44 -1.87
N ALA A 288 -7.71 -3.32 -3.18
CA ALA A 288 -6.56 -2.61 -3.76
C ALA A 288 -6.78 -1.10 -3.94
N ALA A 289 -8.01 -0.60 -3.72
CA ALA A 289 -8.44 0.75 -4.09
C ALA A 289 -7.55 1.88 -3.57
N GLY A 290 -6.92 1.71 -2.40
CA GLY A 290 -6.00 2.70 -1.84
C GLY A 290 -4.80 2.98 -2.74
N GLY A 291 -4.25 1.92 -3.33
CA GLY A 291 -3.09 1.99 -4.22
C GLY A 291 -3.40 2.37 -5.66
N LEU A 292 -4.65 2.19 -6.10
CA LEU A 292 -5.02 2.39 -7.50
C LEU A 292 -4.83 3.86 -7.94
N PRO A 293 -4.20 4.11 -9.10
CA PRO A 293 -4.13 5.44 -9.70
C PRO A 293 -5.54 6.01 -9.97
N ALA A 294 -5.68 7.34 -9.94
CA ALA A 294 -6.97 8.02 -10.18
C ALA A 294 -7.60 7.61 -11.52
N ALA A 295 -6.80 7.53 -12.59
CA ALA A 295 -7.27 7.09 -13.91
C ALA A 295 -7.87 5.68 -13.89
N VAL A 296 -7.30 4.75 -13.12
CA VAL A 296 -7.82 3.38 -12.98
C VAL A 296 -9.11 3.38 -12.16
N GLN A 297 -9.21 4.21 -11.12
CA GLN A 297 -10.46 4.35 -10.37
C GLN A 297 -11.60 4.90 -11.25
N GLU A 298 -11.32 5.84 -12.14
CA GLU A 298 -12.30 6.34 -13.11
C GLU A 298 -12.74 5.26 -14.11
N GLN A 299 -11.81 4.45 -14.61
CA GLN A 299 -12.13 3.32 -15.48
C GLN A 299 -13.01 2.29 -14.77
N LEU A 300 -12.69 1.95 -13.51
CA LEU A 300 -13.51 1.06 -12.68
C LEU A 300 -14.93 1.62 -12.50
N LEU A 301 -15.06 2.92 -12.21
CA LEU A 301 -16.37 3.56 -12.09
C LEU A 301 -17.17 3.47 -13.40
N ALA A 302 -16.52 3.70 -14.54
CA ALA A 302 -17.15 3.60 -15.86
C ALA A 302 -17.65 2.17 -16.14
N GLU A 303 -16.90 1.14 -15.77
CA GLU A 303 -17.31 -0.26 -15.92
C GLU A 303 -18.48 -0.62 -14.99
N LEU A 304 -18.49 -0.12 -13.75
CA LEU A 304 -19.54 -0.39 -12.77
C LEU A 304 -20.85 0.33 -13.10
N GLY A 305 -20.78 1.51 -13.71
CA GLY A 305 -21.91 2.42 -13.95
C GLY A 305 -23.14 1.75 -14.59
N PRO A 306 -23.01 1.05 -15.74
CA PRO A 306 -24.12 0.36 -16.38
C PRO A 306 -24.80 -0.68 -15.47
N TRP A 307 -24.02 -1.45 -14.71
CA TRP A 307 -24.52 -2.53 -13.85
C TRP A 307 -25.17 -2.02 -12.58
N LEU A 308 -24.63 -0.95 -12.00
CA LEU A 308 -25.21 -0.27 -10.84
C LEU A 308 -26.54 0.41 -11.20
N ARG A 309 -26.63 1.01 -12.38
CA ARG A 309 -27.84 1.72 -12.86
C ARG A 309 -28.91 0.79 -13.43
N ALA A 310 -28.56 -0.44 -13.79
CA ALA A 310 -29.52 -1.42 -14.30
C ALA A 310 -30.57 -1.78 -13.25
N GLU A 311 -31.83 -1.94 -13.70
CA GLU A 311 -32.90 -2.55 -12.91
C GLU A 311 -32.92 -4.07 -13.20
N PRO A 312 -32.59 -4.93 -12.23
CA PRO A 312 -32.45 -6.37 -12.46
C PRO A 312 -33.72 -7.02 -13.03
N THR A 313 -34.89 -6.50 -12.66
CA THR A 313 -36.21 -7.00 -13.07
C THR A 313 -36.52 -6.76 -14.55
N LYS A 314 -35.82 -5.85 -15.22
CA LYS A 314 -36.06 -5.51 -16.64
C LYS A 314 -35.06 -6.15 -17.61
N SER A 315 -33.96 -6.71 -17.11
CA SER A 315 -32.93 -7.31 -17.96
C SER A 315 -33.17 -8.80 -18.19
N ARG A 316 -33.34 -9.20 -19.45
CA ARG A 316 -33.47 -10.61 -19.86
C ARG A 316 -32.11 -11.32 -20.05
N SER A 317 -30.99 -10.61 -19.82
CA SER A 317 -29.65 -11.17 -20.04
C SER A 317 -29.20 -12.02 -18.86
N ARG A 318 -28.78 -13.26 -19.13
CA ARG A 318 -28.19 -14.17 -18.13
C ARG A 318 -26.97 -13.56 -17.45
N LEU A 319 -26.14 -12.84 -18.20
CA LEU A 319 -24.95 -12.14 -17.69
C LEU A 319 -25.33 -11.00 -16.72
N ALA A 320 -26.38 -10.26 -17.05
CA ALA A 320 -26.87 -9.20 -16.16
C ALA A 320 -27.39 -9.78 -14.83
N ALA A 321 -28.06 -10.93 -14.86
CA ALA A 321 -28.52 -11.62 -13.66
C ALA A 321 -27.34 -12.11 -12.78
N THR A 322 -26.28 -12.64 -13.40
CA THR A 322 -25.09 -13.09 -12.66
C THR A 322 -24.34 -11.94 -12.00
N ILE A 323 -24.21 -10.79 -12.67
CA ILE A 323 -23.58 -9.59 -12.12
C ILE A 323 -24.46 -8.94 -11.05
N ALA A 324 -25.78 -8.93 -11.23
CA ALA A 324 -26.72 -8.39 -10.25
C ALA A 324 -26.59 -9.05 -8.86
N GLY A 325 -26.18 -10.32 -8.80
CA GLY A 325 -25.88 -11.02 -7.54
C GLY A 325 -24.72 -10.41 -6.73
N SER A 326 -23.88 -9.57 -7.36
CA SER A 326 -22.72 -8.89 -6.75
C SER A 326 -22.94 -7.38 -6.51
N HIS A 327 -24.19 -6.91 -6.55
CA HIS A 327 -24.53 -5.48 -6.44
C HIS A 327 -23.98 -4.81 -5.17
N ASP A 328 -23.99 -5.52 -4.05
CA ASP A 328 -23.50 -4.99 -2.77
C ASP A 328 -21.97 -4.79 -2.79
N ASP A 329 -21.24 -5.68 -3.48
CA ASP A 329 -19.79 -5.55 -3.66
C ASP A 329 -19.43 -4.40 -4.61
N MET A 330 -20.22 -4.19 -5.66
CA MET A 330 -20.09 -3.04 -6.56
C MET A 330 -20.27 -1.72 -5.81
N LEU A 331 -21.30 -1.61 -4.96
CA LEU A 331 -21.50 -0.41 -4.13
C LEU A 331 -20.35 -0.17 -3.16
N ARG A 332 -19.80 -1.25 -2.55
CA ARG A 332 -18.65 -1.15 -1.65
C ARG A 332 -17.37 -0.72 -2.36
N LEU A 333 -17.17 -1.18 -3.59
CA LEU A 333 -16.07 -0.75 -4.45
C LEU A 333 -16.19 0.74 -4.75
N VAL A 334 -17.33 1.21 -5.27
CA VAL A 334 -17.55 2.64 -5.57
C VAL A 334 -17.31 3.53 -4.35
N ALA A 335 -17.82 3.13 -3.19
CA ALA A 335 -17.61 3.84 -1.93
C ALA A 335 -16.14 3.90 -1.47
N SER A 336 -15.29 3.04 -2.02
CA SER A 336 -13.84 3.02 -1.77
C SER A 336 -13.07 3.84 -2.80
N LEU A 337 -13.65 4.31 -3.90
CA LEU A 337 -12.89 5.06 -4.92
C LEU A 337 -12.65 6.52 -4.50
N GLU A 338 -11.80 6.73 -3.49
CA GLU A 338 -11.56 8.06 -2.91
C GLU A 338 -10.71 8.99 -3.79
N ARG A 339 -9.98 8.47 -4.78
CA ARG A 339 -9.17 9.28 -5.70
C ARG A 339 -9.93 9.75 -6.94
N LEU A 340 -11.23 9.48 -7.02
CA LEU A 340 -12.08 10.03 -8.06
C LEU A 340 -12.12 11.57 -8.01
N PRO A 341 -12.22 12.24 -9.17
CA PRO A 341 -12.57 13.65 -9.23
C PRO A 341 -13.87 13.94 -8.49
N VAL A 342 -13.99 15.14 -7.93
CA VAL A 342 -15.16 15.56 -7.14
C VAL A 342 -16.44 15.45 -7.98
N GLU A 343 -16.37 15.83 -9.25
CA GLU A 343 -17.48 15.81 -10.20
C GLU A 343 -18.07 14.39 -10.32
N ARG A 344 -17.21 13.38 -10.41
CA ARG A 344 -17.63 11.97 -10.48
C ARG A 344 -18.26 11.50 -9.17
N LYS A 345 -17.73 11.93 -8.02
CA LYS A 345 -18.34 11.63 -6.72
C LYS A 345 -19.72 12.26 -6.58
N LEU A 346 -19.90 13.48 -7.08
CA LEU A 346 -21.19 14.17 -7.09
C LEU A 346 -22.21 13.42 -7.97
N GLU A 347 -21.84 13.05 -9.20
CA GLU A 347 -22.70 12.27 -10.10
C GLU A 347 -23.18 10.96 -9.45
N VAL A 348 -22.26 10.22 -8.82
CA VAL A 348 -22.57 8.96 -8.14
C VAL A 348 -23.46 9.17 -6.93
N GLY A 349 -23.15 10.17 -6.10
CA GLY A 349 -23.90 10.41 -4.87
C GLY A 349 -25.30 10.93 -5.11
N GLU A 350 -25.51 11.84 -6.07
CA GLU A 350 -26.85 12.32 -6.43
C GLU A 350 -27.70 11.17 -7.01
N TRP A 351 -27.12 10.34 -7.88
CA TRP A 351 -27.79 9.14 -8.39
C TRP A 351 -28.18 8.16 -7.26
N LEU A 352 -27.27 7.90 -6.32
CA LEU A 352 -27.54 7.03 -5.17
C LEU A 352 -28.65 7.59 -4.29
N LEU A 353 -28.64 8.90 -4.00
CA LEU A 353 -29.67 9.56 -3.20
C LEU A 353 -31.04 9.48 -3.86
N GLU A 354 -31.12 9.74 -5.17
CA GLU A 354 -32.37 9.62 -5.92
C GLU A 354 -32.93 8.19 -5.83
N ARG A 355 -32.06 7.19 -5.98
CA ARG A 355 -32.43 5.79 -5.88
C ARG A 355 -32.91 5.42 -4.47
N LEU A 356 -32.18 5.81 -3.44
CA LEU A 356 -32.49 5.50 -2.03
C LEU A 356 -33.77 6.13 -1.49
N ARG A 357 -34.35 7.12 -2.19
CA ARG A 357 -35.71 7.62 -1.89
C ARG A 357 -36.80 6.60 -2.19
N LYS A 358 -36.51 5.56 -2.99
CA LYS A 358 -37.45 4.47 -3.27
C LYS A 358 -37.43 3.47 -2.10
N ASN A 359 -38.59 3.22 -1.48
CA ASN A 359 -38.73 2.34 -0.31
C ASN A 359 -38.27 0.88 -0.51
N SER A 360 -38.12 0.42 -1.76
CA SER A 360 -37.71 -0.94 -2.10
C SER A 360 -36.19 -1.15 -2.14
N GLU A 361 -35.40 -0.09 -2.01
CA GLU A 361 -33.94 -0.16 -2.17
C GLU A 361 -33.23 -0.67 -0.90
N LYS A 362 -32.09 -1.34 -1.11
CA LYS A 362 -31.28 -1.85 0.00
C LYS A 362 -30.64 -0.71 0.78
N THR A 363 -30.58 -0.87 2.10
CA THR A 363 -30.03 0.13 3.03
C THR A 363 -28.52 0.35 2.89
N LEU A 364 -27.78 -0.56 2.24
CA LEU A 364 -26.33 -0.44 2.02
C LEU A 364 -25.94 0.83 1.23
N GLY A 365 -26.82 1.34 0.35
CA GLY A 365 -26.53 2.57 -0.38
C GLY A 365 -26.33 3.77 0.55
N TRP A 366 -27.00 3.82 1.71
CA TRP A 366 -26.78 4.88 2.70
C TRP A 366 -25.35 4.83 3.27
N TRP A 367 -24.81 3.63 3.53
CA TRP A 367 -23.41 3.48 3.93
C TRP A 367 -22.47 4.00 2.83
N ALA A 368 -22.76 3.72 1.55
CA ALA A 368 -21.96 4.21 0.43
C ALA A 368 -21.97 5.75 0.34
N ILE A 369 -23.14 6.39 0.51
CA ILE A 369 -23.26 7.85 0.61
C ILE A 369 -22.37 8.39 1.74
N GLY A 370 -22.39 7.75 2.91
CA GLY A 370 -21.53 8.11 4.04
C GLY A 370 -20.05 8.10 3.71
N ARG A 371 -19.60 7.10 2.95
CA ARG A 371 -18.19 6.95 2.55
C ARG A 371 -17.78 7.93 1.46
N ILE A 372 -18.63 8.13 0.44
CA ILE A 372 -18.37 9.10 -0.64
C ILE A 372 -18.35 10.53 -0.08
N GLY A 373 -19.26 10.84 0.84
CA GLY A 373 -19.38 12.13 1.49
C GLY A 373 -18.48 12.33 2.72
N ALA A 374 -17.64 11.36 3.08
CA ALA A 374 -16.80 11.44 4.27
C ALA A 374 -15.88 12.66 4.24
N ARG A 375 -15.80 13.40 5.34
CA ARG A 375 -14.91 14.58 5.46
C ARG A 375 -13.44 14.20 5.58
N GLN A 376 -13.20 13.01 6.12
CA GLN A 376 -11.88 12.45 6.29
C GLN A 376 -11.72 11.25 5.35
N SER A 377 -10.91 11.46 4.31
CA SER A 377 -10.46 10.41 3.41
C SER A 377 -9.48 9.47 4.11
N LEU A 378 -9.51 8.20 3.72
CA LEU A 378 -8.54 7.19 4.15
C LEU A 378 -7.23 7.31 3.37
N TYR A 379 -7.30 7.64 2.08
CA TYR A 379 -6.14 7.75 1.18
C TYR A 379 -6.33 8.74 0.02
N GLY A 380 -7.54 9.27 -0.17
CA GLY A 380 -7.76 10.40 -1.07
C GLY A 380 -7.10 11.69 -0.56
N SER A 381 -6.79 12.59 -1.50
CA SER A 381 -6.34 13.95 -1.17
C SER A 381 -7.49 14.79 -0.61
N THR A 382 -7.19 15.80 0.19
CA THR A 382 -8.18 16.74 0.76
C THR A 382 -9.00 17.43 -0.34
N HIS A 383 -8.40 17.70 -1.50
CA HIS A 383 -9.08 18.31 -2.65
C HIS A 383 -10.11 17.40 -3.33
N GLN A 384 -10.14 16.11 -3.00
CA GLN A 384 -11.09 15.14 -3.54
C GLN A 384 -12.32 14.95 -2.64
N VAL A 385 -12.37 15.64 -1.50
CA VAL A 385 -13.54 15.65 -0.62
C VAL A 385 -14.63 16.52 -1.25
N ILE A 386 -15.88 16.04 -1.27
CA ILE A 386 -16.99 16.82 -1.86
C ILE A 386 -17.21 18.12 -1.06
N PRO A 387 -17.67 19.23 -1.70
CA PRO A 387 -17.88 20.51 -1.02
C PRO A 387 -18.83 20.42 0.18
N ALA A 388 -18.58 21.24 1.20
CA ALA A 388 -19.35 21.24 2.46
C ALA A 388 -20.85 21.53 2.23
N GLU A 389 -21.17 22.38 1.26
CA GLU A 389 -22.54 22.73 0.89
C GLU A 389 -23.29 21.50 0.34
N VAL A 390 -22.63 20.71 -0.52
CA VAL A 390 -23.23 19.49 -1.08
C VAL A 390 -23.35 18.41 -0.01
N ALA A 391 -22.32 18.24 0.81
CA ALA A 391 -22.34 17.34 1.96
C ALA A 391 -23.50 17.68 2.90
N GLY A 392 -23.76 18.96 3.15
CA GLY A 392 -24.90 19.45 3.91
C GLY A 392 -26.24 19.04 3.30
N ARG A 393 -26.41 19.18 1.97
CA ARG A 393 -27.64 18.72 1.28
C ARG A 393 -27.86 17.21 1.44
N TRP A 394 -26.82 16.40 1.30
CA TRP A 394 -26.90 14.95 1.48
C TRP A 394 -27.24 14.57 2.92
N LEU A 395 -26.70 15.32 3.88
CA LEU A 395 -26.97 15.14 5.29
C LEU A 395 -28.43 15.44 5.66
N GLN A 396 -29.08 16.41 5.01
CA GLN A 396 -30.52 16.66 5.20
C GLN A 396 -31.37 15.45 4.80
N ALA A 397 -31.02 14.76 3.70
CA ALA A 397 -31.70 13.53 3.30
C ALA A 397 -31.53 12.42 4.35
N LEU A 398 -30.36 12.33 4.98
CA LEU A 398 -30.10 11.38 6.07
C LEU A 398 -30.86 11.73 7.35
N LEU A 399 -30.95 13.01 7.72
CA LEU A 399 -31.66 13.47 8.92
C LEU A 399 -33.18 13.23 8.84
N ALA A 400 -33.75 13.15 7.63
CA ALA A 400 -35.16 12.82 7.42
C ALA A 400 -35.50 11.35 7.70
N LEU A 401 -34.51 10.46 7.85
CA LEU A 401 -34.71 9.03 8.07
C LEU A 401 -34.88 8.67 9.55
N ASP A 402 -35.61 7.59 9.81
CA ASP A 402 -35.61 6.95 11.12
C ASP A 402 -34.36 6.07 11.29
N TRP A 403 -33.34 6.61 11.96
CA TRP A 403 -32.06 5.93 12.19
C TRP A 403 -32.17 4.66 13.04
N LYS A 404 -33.26 4.45 13.78
CA LYS A 404 -33.50 3.19 14.50
C LYS A 404 -33.90 2.07 13.54
N LYS A 405 -34.50 2.40 12.39
CA LYS A 405 -34.89 1.45 11.34
C LYS A 405 -33.84 1.33 10.25
N VAL A 406 -33.13 2.42 9.96
CA VAL A 406 -32.09 2.48 8.94
C VAL A 406 -30.74 2.73 9.60
N GLU A 407 -30.20 1.69 10.24
CA GLU A 407 -28.92 1.76 10.96
C GLU A 407 -27.77 2.36 10.12
N PRO A 408 -27.61 2.05 8.81
CA PRO A 408 -26.55 2.66 7.99
C PRO A 408 -26.64 4.19 7.84
N ALA A 409 -27.82 4.79 8.05
CA ALA A 409 -27.99 6.24 7.93
C ALA A 409 -27.28 7.00 9.05
N ALA A 410 -27.28 6.48 10.27
CA ALA A 410 -26.56 7.09 11.40
C ALA A 410 -25.05 7.07 11.17
N PHE A 411 -24.51 5.95 10.67
CA PHE A 411 -23.11 5.87 10.25
C PHE A 411 -22.80 6.90 9.17
N ALA A 412 -23.62 6.98 8.13
CA ALA A 412 -23.40 7.90 7.03
C ALA A 412 -23.42 9.37 7.48
N ALA A 413 -24.38 9.74 8.33
CA ALA A 413 -24.46 11.06 8.91
C ALA A 413 -23.21 11.40 9.74
N THR A 414 -22.70 10.43 10.52
CA THR A 414 -21.47 10.58 11.31
C THR A 414 -20.26 10.85 10.41
N GLN A 415 -20.09 10.10 9.32
CA GLN A 415 -18.94 10.28 8.41
C GLN A 415 -18.98 11.61 7.66
N ILE A 416 -20.18 12.05 7.27
CA ILE A 416 -20.40 13.32 6.56
C ILE A 416 -20.24 14.51 7.52
N ALA A 417 -20.67 14.40 8.77
CA ALA A 417 -20.62 15.49 9.75
C ALA A 417 -19.34 15.51 10.60
N ARG A 418 -18.42 14.55 10.39
CA ARG A 418 -17.19 14.42 11.17
C ARG A 418 -16.37 15.71 11.16
N LEU A 419 -15.89 16.12 12.33
CA LEU A 419 -14.99 17.26 12.47
C LEU A 419 -13.56 16.85 12.12
N THR A 420 -12.93 17.61 11.23
CA THR A 420 -11.56 17.36 10.74
C THR A 420 -10.56 18.41 11.21
N GLY A 421 -11.03 19.59 11.66
CA GLY A 421 -10.18 20.72 12.03
C GLY A 421 -9.80 21.61 10.84
N ASP A 422 -10.28 21.26 9.64
CA ASP A 422 -10.08 22.01 8.41
C ASP A 422 -11.37 22.72 8.00
N ARG A 423 -11.36 24.05 8.08
CA ARG A 423 -12.52 24.91 7.78
C ARG A 423 -13.07 24.72 6.36
N ALA A 424 -12.25 24.30 5.40
CA ALA A 424 -12.71 24.10 4.03
C ALA A 424 -13.55 22.81 3.87
N ARG A 425 -13.40 21.84 4.80
CA ARG A 425 -14.09 20.55 4.77
C ARG A 425 -15.20 20.43 5.79
N ASP A 426 -14.99 21.04 6.96
CA ASP A 426 -15.91 20.96 8.08
C ASP A 426 -17.25 21.64 7.77
N LEU A 427 -18.35 20.97 8.13
CA LEU A 427 -19.69 21.54 7.97
C LEU A 427 -19.93 22.63 9.00
N PRO A 428 -20.85 23.58 8.74
CA PRO A 428 -21.33 24.54 9.72
C PRO A 428 -21.75 23.91 11.06
N ASP A 429 -21.51 24.64 12.16
CA ASP A 429 -21.73 24.19 13.54
C ASP A 429 -23.19 23.81 13.82
N ASP A 430 -24.14 24.54 13.26
CA ASP A 430 -25.58 24.30 13.37
C ASP A 430 -25.99 22.95 12.75
N ILE A 431 -25.43 22.63 11.58
CA ILE A 431 -25.67 21.35 10.90
C ILE A 431 -25.07 20.20 11.72
N ARG A 432 -23.84 20.36 12.23
CA ARG A 432 -23.21 19.33 13.09
C ARG A 432 -23.97 19.14 14.40
N ALA A 433 -24.48 20.22 15.00
CA ALA A 433 -25.29 20.16 16.22
C ALA A 433 -26.59 19.35 16.01
N ALA A 434 -27.24 19.49 14.85
CA ALA A 434 -28.42 18.68 14.52
C ALA A 434 -28.10 17.18 14.45
N VAL A 435 -26.96 16.80 13.87
CA VAL A 435 -26.49 15.41 13.83
C VAL A 435 -26.18 14.89 15.23
N LEU A 436 -25.49 15.67 16.06
CA LEU A 436 -25.19 15.32 17.45
C LEU A 436 -26.46 15.07 18.26
N ALA A 437 -27.43 15.98 18.18
CA ALA A 437 -28.71 15.82 18.86
C ALA A 437 -29.42 14.52 18.43
N ARG A 438 -29.36 14.19 17.15
CA ARG A 438 -29.96 12.96 16.63
C ARG A 438 -29.23 11.70 17.08
N LEU A 439 -27.90 11.69 17.06
CA LEU A 439 -27.07 10.58 17.57
C LEU A 439 -27.36 10.31 19.05
N LEU A 440 -27.46 11.35 19.88
CA LEU A 440 -27.81 11.23 21.29
C LEU A 440 -29.23 10.67 21.48
N SER A 441 -30.21 11.10 20.67
CA SER A 441 -31.60 10.64 20.77
C SER A 441 -31.80 9.14 20.49
N ILE A 442 -30.88 8.53 19.74
CA ILE A 442 -30.89 7.09 19.44
C ILE A 442 -29.91 6.29 20.33
N ASN A 443 -29.26 6.95 21.29
CA ASN A 443 -28.22 6.37 22.14
C ASN A 443 -27.08 5.72 21.32
N ALA A 444 -26.60 6.43 20.29
CA ALA A 444 -25.54 5.96 19.42
C ALA A 444 -24.20 5.79 20.15
N SER A 445 -23.23 5.13 19.50
CA SER A 445 -21.88 4.96 20.01
C SER A 445 -21.23 6.29 20.42
N VAL A 446 -20.60 6.30 21.61
CA VAL A 446 -19.83 7.45 22.12
C VAL A 446 -18.73 7.87 21.13
N THR A 447 -18.14 6.92 20.41
CA THR A 447 -17.13 7.19 19.38
C THR A 447 -17.70 8.04 18.25
N TRP A 448 -18.93 7.77 17.79
CA TRP A 448 -19.58 8.54 16.73
C TRP A 448 -19.92 9.96 17.18
N VAL A 449 -20.43 10.11 18.41
CA VAL A 449 -20.66 11.43 19.01
C VAL A 449 -19.35 12.22 19.07
N ARG A 450 -18.27 11.59 19.53
CA ARG A 450 -16.95 12.23 19.63
C ARG A 450 -16.40 12.65 18.26
N GLN A 451 -16.55 11.82 17.22
CA GLN A 451 -16.12 12.14 15.85
C GLN A 451 -16.78 13.41 15.27
N VAL A 452 -18.02 13.70 15.65
CA VAL A 452 -18.72 14.92 15.19
C VAL A 452 -18.41 16.12 16.09
N GLN A 453 -18.13 15.88 17.38
CA GLN A 453 -17.90 16.94 18.37
C GLN A 453 -16.45 17.46 18.37
N SER A 454 -15.46 16.59 18.16
CA SER A 454 -14.04 16.94 18.24
C SER A 454 -13.23 16.21 17.16
N VAL A 455 -12.02 16.72 16.90
CA VAL A 455 -11.08 16.07 15.98
C VAL A 455 -10.53 14.82 16.67
N VAL A 456 -10.78 13.65 16.07
CA VAL A 456 -10.34 12.34 16.58
C VAL A 456 -9.68 11.59 15.43
N GLU A 457 -8.62 10.82 15.71
CA GLU A 457 -8.04 9.87 14.76
C GLU A 457 -8.99 8.68 14.51
N LEU A 458 -8.83 8.02 13.36
CA LEU A 458 -9.56 6.78 13.08
C LEU A 458 -9.03 5.65 13.96
N ASP A 459 -9.92 4.94 14.65
CA ASP A 459 -9.55 3.70 15.33
C ASP A 459 -9.62 2.48 14.39
N LYS A 460 -9.11 1.32 14.84
CA LYS A 460 -9.14 0.08 14.05
C LYS A 460 -10.56 -0.38 13.68
N ALA A 461 -11.56 -0.06 14.51
CA ALA A 461 -12.94 -0.44 14.25
C ALA A 461 -13.58 0.45 13.17
N ASP A 462 -13.21 1.73 13.12
CA ASP A 462 -13.56 2.65 12.05
C ASP A 462 -12.93 2.22 10.72
N GLU A 463 -11.63 1.90 10.72
CA GLU A 463 -10.94 1.38 9.54
C GLU A 463 -11.62 0.10 9.03
N ARG A 464 -11.91 -0.87 9.92
CA ARG A 464 -12.60 -2.11 9.54
C ARG A 464 -13.99 -1.87 8.94
N ARG A 465 -14.74 -0.90 9.48
CA ARG A 465 -16.05 -0.51 8.95
C ARG A 465 -15.93 0.18 7.59
N ALA A 466 -14.86 0.94 7.37
CA ALA A 466 -14.65 1.70 6.15
C ALA A 466 -14.13 0.82 4.99
N PHE A 467 -13.19 -0.09 5.26
CA PHE A 467 -12.65 -1.04 4.27
C PHE A 467 -13.52 -2.32 4.11
N GLY A 468 -14.42 -2.58 5.06
CA GLY A 468 -15.21 -3.81 5.13
C GLY A 468 -14.44 -5.01 5.71
N GLU A 469 -13.18 -4.82 6.08
CA GLU A 469 -12.26 -5.81 6.62
C GLU A 469 -11.12 -5.13 7.38
N SER A 470 -10.44 -5.86 8.28
CA SER A 470 -9.32 -5.30 9.03
C SER A 470 -8.13 -5.02 8.11
N LEU A 471 -7.50 -3.86 8.30
CA LEU A 471 -6.19 -3.59 7.73
C LEU A 471 -5.16 -4.61 8.27
N PRO A 472 -4.09 -4.87 7.51
CA PRO A 472 -2.97 -5.67 7.98
C PRO A 472 -2.45 -5.18 9.33
N ALA A 473 -2.01 -6.11 10.16
CA ALA A 473 -1.31 -5.74 11.37
C ALA A 473 -0.05 -4.92 11.01
N GLY A 474 0.27 -3.94 11.86
CA GLY A 474 1.33 -2.96 11.62
C GLY A 474 0.96 -1.77 10.72
N LEU A 475 -0.16 -1.82 9.99
CA LEU A 475 -0.62 -0.70 9.17
C LEU A 475 -1.58 0.20 9.96
N ARG A 476 -1.31 1.51 9.96
CA ARG A 476 -2.22 2.56 10.42
C ARG A 476 -2.27 3.65 9.35
N LEU A 477 -3.44 4.24 9.12
CA LEU A 477 -3.56 5.39 8.24
C LEU A 477 -2.93 6.62 8.90
N LEU A 478 -1.69 6.94 8.51
CA LEU A 478 -1.04 8.19 8.89
C LEU A 478 -1.54 9.29 7.96
N GLN A 479 -2.12 10.35 8.52
CA GLN A 479 -2.57 11.49 7.74
C GLN A 479 -1.38 12.34 7.31
N GLY A 480 -1.45 12.89 6.09
CA GLY A 480 -0.51 13.92 5.64
C GLY A 480 -0.50 15.07 6.64
N ALA A 481 0.68 15.36 7.19
CA ALA A 481 0.91 16.46 8.10
C ALA A 481 0.66 17.80 7.37
N GLY A 482 -0.59 18.25 7.39
CA GLY A 482 -0.94 19.64 7.14
C GLY A 482 -0.50 20.46 8.35
N SER A 483 0.56 21.24 8.17
CA SER A 483 1.13 22.23 9.08
C SER A 483 0.16 22.75 10.16
N ALA A 484 0.33 22.26 11.39
CA ALA A 484 -0.12 22.94 12.59
C ALA A 484 1.07 23.03 13.53
N ARG A 485 1.91 24.06 13.33
CA ARG A 485 2.83 24.51 14.37
C ARG A 485 1.98 24.93 15.57
N THR A 486 1.95 24.09 16.59
CA THR A 486 1.60 24.51 17.93
C THR A 486 2.61 25.57 18.36
N VAL A 487 2.19 26.83 18.29
CA VAL A 487 2.89 27.93 18.96
C VAL A 487 2.75 27.66 20.45
N SER A 488 3.79 27.09 21.04
CA SER A 488 3.96 27.09 22.49
C SER A 488 4.29 28.52 22.90
N THR A 489 3.28 29.25 23.36
CA THR A 489 3.48 30.49 24.12
C THR A 489 4.12 30.14 25.46
N ALA A 490 5.45 30.14 25.50
CA ALA A 490 6.19 30.20 26.75
C ALA A 490 5.96 31.58 27.37
N ALA A 491 5.25 31.59 28.50
CA ALA A 491 5.09 32.77 29.34
C ALA A 491 6.46 33.16 29.92
N THR A 492 6.92 34.35 29.55
CA THR A 492 8.08 35.01 30.15
C THR A 492 7.74 35.39 31.58
N SER A 493 8.37 34.75 32.56
CA SER A 493 8.36 35.20 33.95
C SER A 493 9.30 36.40 34.10
N GLU A 494 8.72 37.59 34.24
CA GLU A 494 9.44 38.78 34.71
C GLU A 494 9.69 38.65 36.22
N HIS A 495 10.96 38.66 36.61
CA HIS A 495 11.41 39.02 37.95
C HIS A 495 11.91 40.47 37.88
N PRO A 496 11.36 41.42 38.66
CA PRO A 496 12.01 42.71 38.85
C PRO A 496 13.01 42.59 40.02
N ALA A 497 14.25 42.96 39.75
CA ALA A 497 15.19 43.38 40.76
C ALA A 497 14.89 44.83 41.13
N SER A 498 14.50 45.07 42.39
CA SER A 498 14.90 46.19 43.27
C SER A 498 14.18 46.06 44.60
#